data_AF-A0A2G9M5U2-F1
#
_entry.id   AF-A0A2G9M5U2-F1
#
_cell.length_a   1.000
_cell.length_b   1.000
_cell.length_c   1.000
_cell.angle_alpha   90.00
_cell.angle_beta   90.00
_cell.angle_gamma   90.00
#
_symmetry.space_group_name_H-M   'P 1'
#
loop_
_entity.id
_entity.type
_entity.pdbx_description
1 polymer ?
#
loop_
_entity_poly.entity_id
_entity_poly.type
_entity_poly.pdbx_seq_one_letter_code
_entity_poly.pdbx_strand_id
1 'polypeptide(L)'
;MSLEATLDGLKEDAHALGRFYSKDFGAHLTGIQASGEVYLHEPTAERKERMESDLEIINDFYETIPFDELLGDERYDPLFVVNSLLPKVKENMSLFFDNPTEATYQDLFLVCNAVHEVGYLYRGSFDDALEKVHAHPEGRDFRIQLVGITGTEWDY
;
A
#
# COMPACT_ATOMS: atom_id res chain seq x y z
N MET A 1 -7.88 -35.46 -2.13
CA MET A 1 -6.74 -35.34 -3.07
C MET A 1 -6.45 -33.87 -3.20
N SER A 2 -5.33 -33.37 -2.67
CA SER A 2 -4.93 -32.00 -3.00
C SER A 2 -4.42 -32.04 -4.43
N LEU A 3 -5.05 -31.27 -5.32
CA LEU A 3 -4.42 -30.93 -6.58
C LEU A 3 -3.17 -30.14 -6.19
N GLU A 4 -1.98 -30.73 -6.37
CA GLU A 4 -0.76 -29.93 -6.35
C GLU A 4 -0.96 -28.81 -7.37
N ALA A 5 -0.84 -27.56 -6.91
CA ALA A 5 -0.95 -26.41 -7.77
C ALA A 5 0.11 -26.52 -8.87
N THR A 6 -0.29 -26.33 -10.13
CA THR A 6 0.66 -26.32 -11.25
C THR A 6 1.56 -25.10 -11.14
N LEU A 7 2.79 -25.18 -11.64
CA LEU A 7 3.69 -24.02 -11.70
C LEU A 7 3.04 -22.80 -12.36
N ASP A 8 2.29 -23.03 -13.44
CA ASP A 8 1.61 -21.95 -14.15
C ASP A 8 0.53 -21.29 -13.28
N GLY A 9 -0.26 -22.08 -12.52
CA GLY A 9 -1.23 -21.53 -11.58
C GLY A 9 -0.58 -20.73 -10.45
N LEU A 10 0.57 -21.19 -9.94
CA LEU A 10 1.34 -20.45 -8.93
C LEU A 10 1.87 -19.11 -9.46
N LYS A 11 2.35 -19.08 -10.71
CA LYS A 11 2.80 -17.85 -11.37
C LYS A 11 1.64 -16.89 -11.61
N GLU A 12 0.49 -17.40 -12.05
CA GLU A 12 -0.73 -16.59 -12.23
C GLU A 12 -1.16 -15.95 -10.91
N ASP A 13 -1.16 -16.71 -9.81
CA ASP A 13 -1.45 -16.18 -8.47
C ASP A 13 -0.48 -15.08 -8.05
N ALA A 14 0.83 -15.27 -8.26
CA ALA A 14 1.85 -14.27 -7.95
C ALA A 14 1.67 -13.00 -8.80
N HIS A 15 1.38 -13.13 -10.10
CA HIS A 15 1.09 -12.00 -10.97
C HIS A 15 -0.19 -11.27 -10.59
N ALA A 16 -1.23 -11.99 -10.17
CA ALA A 16 -2.50 -11.40 -9.74
C ALA A 16 -2.33 -10.53 -8.49
N LEU A 17 -1.59 -11.02 -7.48
CA LEU A 17 -1.26 -10.25 -6.28
C LEU A 17 -0.26 -9.11 -6.57
N GLY A 18 0.73 -9.37 -7.42
CA GLY A 18 1.72 -8.36 -7.83
C GLY A 18 1.10 -7.14 -8.52
N ARG A 19 -0.04 -7.30 -9.19
CA ARG A 19 -0.75 -6.19 -9.87
C ARG A 19 -1.12 -5.05 -8.94
N PHE A 20 -1.45 -5.35 -7.68
CA PHE A 20 -1.88 -4.34 -6.70
C PHE A 20 -0.85 -4.15 -5.58
N TYR A 21 0.33 -4.76 -5.71
CA TYR A 21 1.43 -4.51 -4.81
C TYR A 21 2.33 -3.41 -5.37
N SER A 22 2.27 -2.24 -4.73
CA SER A 22 3.10 -1.11 -5.11
C SER A 22 4.16 -0.82 -4.05
N LYS A 23 5.43 -0.93 -4.42
CA LYS A 23 6.57 -0.92 -3.48
C LYS A 23 6.86 0.46 -2.89
N ASP A 24 6.60 1.52 -3.64
CA ASP A 24 6.78 2.92 -3.23
C ASP A 24 5.57 3.47 -2.47
N PHE A 25 4.45 2.72 -2.37
CA PHE A 25 3.28 3.09 -1.56
C PHE A 25 3.65 3.51 -0.12
N GLY A 26 4.47 2.69 0.55
CA GLY A 26 4.90 3.00 1.91
C GLY A 26 5.75 4.28 2.00
N ALA A 27 6.48 4.64 0.94
CA ALA A 27 7.29 5.85 0.93
C ALA A 27 6.43 7.12 0.95
N HIS A 28 5.26 7.10 0.29
CA HIS A 28 4.31 8.22 0.32
C HIS A 28 3.66 8.40 1.69
N LEU A 29 3.27 7.30 2.36
CA LEU A 29 2.77 7.37 3.74
C LEU A 29 3.81 7.90 4.72
N THR A 30 5.06 7.41 4.61
CA THR A 30 6.18 7.96 5.39
C THR A 30 6.45 9.43 5.03
N GLY A 31 6.25 9.81 3.77
CA GLY A 31 6.31 11.20 3.29
C GLY A 31 5.31 12.12 3.98
N ILE A 32 4.07 11.66 4.17
CA ILE A 32 3.03 12.36 4.93
C ILE A 32 3.47 12.53 6.39
N GLN A 33 3.93 11.46 7.04
CA GLN A 33 4.34 11.50 8.45
C GLN A 33 5.55 12.43 8.69
N ALA A 34 6.55 12.34 7.82
CA ALA A 34 7.76 13.17 7.91
C ALA A 34 7.47 14.64 7.59
N SER A 35 6.64 14.90 6.57
CA SER A 35 6.21 16.27 6.26
C SER A 35 5.31 16.85 7.35
N GLY A 36 4.48 16.01 7.98
CA GLY A 36 3.63 16.38 9.12
C GLY A 36 4.45 16.80 10.34
N GLU A 37 5.51 16.06 10.68
CA GLU A 37 6.43 16.41 11.77
C GLU A 37 7.07 17.80 11.54
N VAL A 38 7.52 18.05 10.31
CA VAL A 38 8.07 19.37 9.97
C VAL A 38 6.99 20.44 10.00
N TYR A 39 5.80 20.15 9.46
CA TYR A 39 4.67 21.09 9.43
C TYR A 39 4.20 21.48 10.84
N LEU A 40 4.28 20.58 11.82
CA LEU A 40 3.94 20.85 13.21
C LEU A 40 4.75 22.01 13.80
N HIS A 41 6.04 22.07 13.44
CA HIS A 41 6.94 23.12 13.93
C HIS A 41 7.06 24.31 12.98
N GLU A 42 6.88 24.07 11.68
CA GLU A 42 7.00 25.06 10.61
C GLU A 42 5.86 24.91 9.58
N PRO A 43 4.64 25.41 9.87
CA PRO A 43 3.50 25.31 8.97
C PRO A 43 3.70 26.13 7.70
N THR A 44 3.94 25.47 6.57
CA THR A 44 4.10 26.13 5.25
C THR A 44 3.17 25.54 4.20
N ALA A 45 2.78 26.36 3.23
CA ALA A 45 1.94 25.91 2.11
C ALA A 45 2.60 24.78 1.31
N GLU A 46 3.91 24.86 1.09
CA GLU A 46 4.69 23.83 0.40
C GLU A 46 4.61 22.46 1.12
N ARG A 47 4.71 22.45 2.45
CA ARG A 47 4.63 21.22 3.24
C ARG A 47 3.23 20.62 3.21
N LYS A 48 2.21 21.47 3.29
CA LYS A 48 0.81 21.06 3.13
C LYS A 48 0.56 20.44 1.76
N GLU A 49 0.95 21.13 0.69
CA GLU A 49 0.80 20.66 -0.69
C GLU A 49 1.50 19.31 -0.91
N ARG A 50 2.69 19.12 -0.33
CA ARG A 50 3.41 17.85 -0.40
C ARG A 50 2.63 16.69 0.24
N MET A 51 2.09 16.90 1.44
CA MET A 51 1.29 15.88 2.13
C MET A 51 -0.01 15.57 1.37
N GLU A 52 -0.66 16.60 0.82
CA GLU A 52 -1.86 16.43 -0.01
C GLU A 52 -1.54 15.65 -1.30
N SER A 53 -0.41 15.95 -1.95
CA SER A 53 0.05 15.25 -3.16
C SER A 53 0.40 13.78 -2.87
N ASP A 54 1.11 13.49 -1.77
CA ASP A 54 1.42 12.11 -1.38
C ASP A 54 0.13 11.29 -1.15
N LEU A 55 -0.89 11.89 -0.54
CA LEU A 55 -2.18 11.24 -0.33
C LEU A 55 -2.99 11.09 -1.63
N GLU A 56 -2.92 12.06 -2.55
CA GLU A 56 -3.57 11.99 -3.86
C GLU A 56 -3.02 10.82 -4.69
N ILE A 57 -1.69 10.68 -4.78
CA ILE A 57 -1.05 9.57 -5.50
C ILE A 57 -1.52 8.21 -4.94
N ILE A 58 -1.64 8.11 -3.61
CA ILE A 58 -2.16 6.90 -2.95
C ILE A 58 -3.63 6.64 -3.33
N ASN A 59 -4.49 7.66 -3.27
CA ASN A 59 -5.90 7.51 -3.60
C ASN A 59 -6.10 7.12 -5.07
N ASP A 60 -5.41 7.80 -5.98
CA ASP A 60 -5.47 7.52 -7.42
C ASP A 60 -5.14 6.06 -7.72
N PHE A 61 -4.12 5.51 -7.05
CA PHE A 61 -3.80 4.09 -7.16
C PHE A 61 -4.97 3.20 -6.69
N TYR A 62 -5.57 3.51 -5.55
CA TYR A 62 -6.71 2.74 -5.01
C TYR A 62 -7.98 2.84 -5.87
N GLU A 63 -8.17 3.93 -6.61
CA GLU A 63 -9.27 4.07 -7.58
C GLU A 63 -9.12 3.13 -8.78
N THR A 64 -7.90 2.65 -9.09
CA THR A 64 -7.67 1.68 -10.17
C THR A 64 -7.96 0.23 -9.78
N ILE A 65 -8.15 -0.05 -8.48
CA ILE A 65 -8.34 -1.42 -7.99
C ILE A 65 -9.80 -1.86 -8.22
N PRO A 66 -10.05 -2.97 -8.94
CA PRO A 66 -11.40 -3.45 -9.22
C PRO A 66 -11.98 -4.20 -8.01
N PHE A 67 -12.29 -3.49 -6.92
CA PHE A 67 -12.74 -4.09 -5.66
C PHE A 67 -13.96 -5.02 -5.80
N ASP A 68 -14.87 -4.75 -6.74
CA ASP A 68 -16.02 -5.62 -7.01
C ASP A 68 -15.62 -7.01 -7.53
N GLU A 69 -14.51 -7.10 -8.27
CA GLU A 69 -13.98 -8.36 -8.80
C GLU A 69 -13.17 -9.14 -7.76
N LEU A 70 -12.63 -8.46 -6.76
CA LEU A 70 -11.81 -9.05 -5.70
C LEU A 70 -12.63 -9.49 -4.48
N LEU A 71 -13.92 -9.17 -4.45
CA LEU A 71 -14.78 -9.42 -3.30
C LEU A 71 -14.91 -10.92 -3.01
N GLY A 72 -14.60 -11.32 -1.77
CA GLY A 72 -14.70 -12.70 -1.30
C GLY A 72 -13.42 -13.52 -1.49
N ASP A 73 -12.36 -12.94 -2.04
CA ASP A 73 -11.01 -13.52 -2.02
C ASP A 73 -10.18 -12.91 -0.89
N GLU A 74 -10.02 -13.68 0.19
CA GLU A 74 -9.38 -13.27 1.44
C GLU A 74 -7.94 -12.76 1.24
N ARG A 75 -7.27 -13.13 0.13
CA ARG A 75 -5.92 -12.64 -0.18
C ARG A 75 -5.87 -11.13 -0.39
N TYR A 76 -7.01 -10.53 -0.79
CA TYR A 76 -7.14 -9.09 -1.05
C TYR A 76 -7.81 -8.32 0.10
N ASP A 77 -8.26 -8.98 1.17
CA ASP A 77 -8.87 -8.33 2.34
C ASP A 77 -8.08 -7.12 2.86
N PRO A 78 -6.73 -7.17 2.94
CA PRO A 78 -5.95 -5.99 3.34
C PRO A 78 -6.19 -4.75 2.47
N LEU A 79 -6.40 -4.90 1.15
CA LEU A 79 -6.67 -3.77 0.26
C LEU A 79 -8.03 -3.12 0.59
N PHE A 80 -9.06 -3.90 0.91
CA PHE A 80 -10.35 -3.37 1.34
C PHE A 80 -10.23 -2.58 2.65
N VAL A 81 -9.43 -3.09 3.59
CA VAL A 81 -9.18 -2.41 4.86
C VAL A 81 -8.43 -1.10 4.61
N VAL A 82 -7.36 -1.08 3.80
CA VAL A 82 -6.66 0.17 3.45
C VAL A 82 -7.62 1.16 2.79
N ASN A 83 -8.43 0.71 1.81
CA ASN A 83 -9.42 1.55 1.15
C ASN A 83 -10.40 2.21 2.15
N SER A 84 -10.75 1.51 3.23
CA SER A 84 -11.59 2.07 4.31
C SER A 84 -10.85 3.04 5.26
N LEU A 85 -9.50 2.98 5.30
CA LEU A 85 -8.65 3.83 6.14
C LEU A 85 -8.22 5.12 5.43
N LEU A 86 -8.06 5.12 4.10
CA LEU A 86 -7.62 6.30 3.34
C LEU A 86 -8.50 7.55 3.58
N PRO A 87 -9.85 7.45 3.66
CA PRO A 87 -10.68 8.60 4.03
C PRO A 87 -10.36 9.16 5.43
N LYS A 88 -9.96 8.30 6.37
CA LYS A 88 -9.56 8.72 7.72
C LYS A 88 -8.20 9.42 7.71
N VAL A 89 -7.26 9.00 6.85
CA VAL A 89 -6.00 9.74 6.65
C VAL A 89 -6.31 11.16 6.19
N LYS A 90 -7.19 11.31 5.19
CA LYS A 90 -7.63 12.62 4.68
C LYS A 90 -8.28 13.49 5.75
N GLU A 91 -9.17 12.90 6.55
CA GLU A 91 -9.86 13.59 7.65
C GLU A 91 -8.85 14.09 8.71
N ASN A 92 -7.97 13.21 9.19
CA ASN A 92 -6.97 13.58 10.21
C ASN A 92 -5.95 14.57 9.69
N MET A 93 -5.57 14.46 8.41
CA MET A 93 -4.71 15.44 7.76
C MET A 93 -5.37 16.82 7.68
N SER A 94 -6.67 16.89 7.38
CA SER A 94 -7.43 18.14 7.39
C SER A 94 -7.49 18.76 8.79
N LEU A 95 -7.81 17.95 9.81
CA LEU A 95 -7.84 18.39 11.22
C LEU A 95 -6.47 18.88 11.69
N PHE A 96 -5.40 18.20 11.28
CA PHE A 96 -4.03 18.61 11.56
C PHE A 96 -3.67 19.95 10.92
N PHE A 97 -4.07 20.20 9.67
CA PHE A 97 -3.84 21.50 9.03
C PHE A 97 -4.64 22.64 9.67
N ASP A 98 -5.87 22.38 10.12
CA ASP A 98 -6.71 23.40 10.77
C ASP A 98 -6.17 23.79 12.16
N ASN A 99 -5.54 22.85 12.86
CA ASN A 99 -4.96 23.07 14.19
C ASN A 99 -3.71 22.19 14.42
N PRO A 100 -2.52 22.60 13.94
CA PRO A 100 -1.30 21.80 14.01
C PRO A 100 -0.76 21.76 15.45
N THR A 101 -1.08 20.67 16.14
CA THR A 101 -0.65 20.41 17.51
C THR A 101 -0.10 18.99 17.59
N GLU A 102 0.64 18.69 18.66
CA GLU A 102 1.10 17.31 18.87
C GLU A 102 -0.05 16.30 18.89
N ALA A 103 -1.19 16.66 19.49
CA ALA A 103 -2.34 15.77 19.52
C ALA A 103 -2.87 15.44 18.11
N THR A 104 -3.09 16.47 17.29
CA THR A 104 -3.59 16.27 15.92
C THR A 104 -2.55 15.63 14.99
N TYR A 105 -1.26 15.86 15.23
CA TYR A 105 -0.19 15.13 14.54
C TYR A 105 -0.17 13.66 14.91
N GLN A 106 -0.26 13.32 16.20
CA GLN A 106 -0.30 11.93 16.67
C GLN A 106 -1.52 11.19 16.13
N ASP A 107 -2.69 11.83 16.06
CA ASP A 107 -3.89 11.24 15.46
C ASP A 107 -3.68 10.91 13.97
N LEU A 108 -3.10 11.84 13.18
CA LEU A 108 -2.71 11.57 11.79
C LEU A 108 -1.68 10.43 11.70
N PHE A 109 -0.64 10.48 12.53
CA PHE A 109 0.42 9.49 12.55
C PHE A 109 -0.13 8.08 12.82
N LEU A 110 -1.04 7.93 13.79
CA LEU A 110 -1.65 6.65 14.14
C LEU A 110 -2.46 6.07 12.98
N VAL A 111 -3.21 6.89 12.24
CA VAL A 111 -3.96 6.40 11.08
C VAL A 111 -3.02 6.02 9.93
N CYS A 112 -1.98 6.81 9.65
CA CYS A 112 -0.94 6.42 8.67
C CYS A 112 -0.26 5.11 9.07
N ASN A 113 0.04 4.91 10.36
CA ASN A 113 0.63 3.67 10.85
C ASN A 113 -0.33 2.48 10.69
N ALA A 114 -1.62 2.66 10.94
CA ALA A 114 -2.61 1.61 10.69
C ALA A 114 -2.64 1.19 9.22
N VAL A 115 -2.52 2.14 8.29
CA VAL A 115 -2.41 1.83 6.85
C VAL A 115 -1.12 1.05 6.56
N HIS A 116 0.02 1.44 7.14
CA HIS A 116 1.27 0.70 7.00
C HIS A 116 1.16 -0.75 7.47
N GLU A 117 0.61 -0.98 8.67
CA GLU A 117 0.44 -2.31 9.24
C GLU A 117 -0.45 -3.21 8.36
N VAL A 118 -1.56 -2.67 7.86
CA VAL A 118 -2.44 -3.43 6.94
C VAL A 118 -1.75 -3.68 5.60
N GLY A 119 -0.99 -2.71 5.08
CA GLY A 119 -0.19 -2.88 3.87
C GLY A 119 0.85 -4.00 3.99
N TYR A 120 1.44 -4.19 5.17
CA TYR A 120 2.35 -5.32 5.43
C TYR A 120 1.63 -6.68 5.36
N LEU A 121 0.35 -6.76 5.72
CA LEU A 121 -0.44 -7.98 5.54
C LEU A 121 -0.59 -8.32 4.06
N TYR A 122 -0.86 -7.31 3.21
CA TYR A 122 -0.95 -7.53 1.76
C TYR A 122 0.38 -7.98 1.17
N ARG A 123 1.47 -7.34 1.60
CA ARG A 123 2.83 -7.77 1.22
C ARG A 123 3.06 -9.23 1.62
N GLY A 124 2.63 -9.65 2.80
CA GLY A 124 2.71 -11.04 3.24
C GLY A 124 2.01 -12.00 2.28
N SER A 125 0.77 -11.67 1.86
CA SER A 125 0.04 -12.47 0.86
C SER A 125 0.81 -12.60 -0.46
N PHE A 126 1.46 -11.52 -0.91
CA PHE A 126 2.26 -11.52 -2.15
C PHE A 126 3.57 -12.29 -2.00
N ASP A 127 4.32 -12.07 -0.92
CA ASP A 127 5.56 -12.79 -0.63
C ASP A 127 5.28 -14.31 -0.50
N ASP A 128 4.19 -14.71 0.16
CA ASP A 128 3.73 -16.12 0.25
C ASP A 128 3.44 -16.73 -1.13
N ALA A 129 2.88 -15.97 -2.07
CA ALA A 129 2.61 -16.45 -3.43
C ALA A 129 3.92 -16.69 -4.19
N LEU A 130 4.90 -15.80 -4.04
CA LEU A 130 6.23 -15.96 -4.63
C LEU A 130 6.98 -17.16 -4.05
N GLU A 131 6.93 -17.34 -2.73
CA GLU A 131 7.54 -18.49 -2.06
C GLU A 131 7.01 -19.82 -2.60
N LYS A 132 5.70 -19.90 -2.88
CA LYS A 132 5.10 -21.10 -3.49
C LYS A 132 5.64 -21.35 -4.90
N VAL A 133 5.82 -20.30 -5.72
CA VAL A 133 6.45 -20.45 -7.04
C VAL A 133 7.89 -20.96 -6.89
N HIS A 134 8.68 -20.36 -6.00
CA HIS A 134 10.09 -20.73 -5.80
C HIS A 134 10.28 -22.11 -5.15
N ALA A 135 9.29 -22.59 -4.38
CA ALA A 135 9.27 -23.95 -3.84
C ALA A 135 9.07 -25.02 -4.93
N HIS A 136 8.49 -24.67 -6.08
CA HIS A 136 8.36 -25.58 -7.21
C HIS A 136 9.73 -25.85 -7.87
N PRO A 137 10.09 -27.09 -8.22
CA PRO A 137 11.41 -27.43 -8.78
C PRO A 137 11.83 -26.60 -10.01
N GLU A 138 10.86 -26.29 -10.86
CA GLU A 138 11.04 -25.49 -12.10
C GLU A 138 10.73 -23.99 -11.92
N GLY A 139 10.37 -23.55 -10.71
CA GLY A 139 10.00 -22.16 -10.43
C GLY A 139 11.10 -21.31 -9.80
N ARG A 140 12.25 -21.90 -9.44
CA ARG A 140 13.32 -21.23 -8.66
C ARG A 140 13.88 -19.96 -9.29
N ASP A 141 13.93 -19.89 -10.62
CA ASP A 141 14.45 -18.73 -11.35
C ASP A 141 13.36 -17.73 -11.76
N PHE A 142 12.12 -17.90 -11.27
CA PHE A 142 11.02 -16.99 -11.57
C PHE A 142 11.28 -15.59 -11.03
N ARG A 143 11.00 -14.60 -11.88
CA ARG A 143 11.08 -13.16 -11.61
C ARG A 143 9.79 -12.50 -12.03
N ILE A 144 9.39 -11.48 -11.27
CA ILE A 144 8.26 -10.62 -11.63
C ILE A 144 8.73 -9.15 -11.65
N GLN A 145 8.37 -8.45 -12.71
CA GLN A 145 8.55 -7.01 -12.76
C GLN A 145 7.32 -6.35 -12.14
N LEU A 146 7.54 -5.48 -11.16
CA LEU A 146 6.51 -4.68 -10.51
C LEU A 146 6.67 -3.22 -10.91
N VAL A 147 5.55 -2.52 -11.07
CA VAL A 147 5.55 -1.08 -11.34
C VAL A 147 4.98 -0.38 -10.11
N GLY A 148 5.77 0.50 -9.50
CA GLY A 148 5.36 1.33 -8.37
C GLY A 148 4.28 2.34 -8.77
N ILE A 149 3.66 2.99 -7.78
CA ILE A 149 2.59 3.98 -8.00
C ILE A 149 3.11 5.21 -8.76
N THR A 150 4.42 5.47 -8.67
CA THR A 150 5.10 6.54 -9.43
C THR A 150 5.65 6.09 -10.78
N GLY A 151 5.38 4.84 -11.20
CA GLY A 151 5.91 4.27 -12.44
C GLY A 151 7.33 3.69 -12.32
N THR A 152 7.91 3.66 -11.12
CA THR A 152 9.23 3.05 -10.89
C THR A 152 9.16 1.54 -11.09
N GLU A 153 9.99 1.00 -11.97
CA GLU A 153 10.06 -0.45 -12.21
C GLU A 153 10.98 -1.14 -11.20
N TRP A 154 10.55 -2.31 -10.72
CA TRP A 154 11.28 -3.13 -9.77
C TRP A 154 11.33 -4.58 -10.24
N ASP A 155 12.54 -5.11 -10.37
CA ASP A 155 12.74 -6.55 -10.50
C ASP A 155 12.62 -7.19 -9.12
N TYR A 156 11.66 -8.10 -8.97
CA TYR A 156 11.39 -8.86 -7.75
C TYR A 156 11.69 -10.35 -8.01
#